data_AF-A0A521MBX4-F1
#
_entry.id   AF-A0A521MBX4-F1
#
_cell.length_a   1.000
_cell.length_b   1.000
_cell.length_c   1.000
_cell.angle_alpha   90.00
_cell.angle_beta   90.00
_cell.angle_gamma   90.00
#
_symmetry.space_group_name_H-M   'P 1'
#
loop_
_entity.id
_entity.type
_entity.pdbx_description
1 polymer ?
#
loop_
_entity_poly.entity_id
_entity_poly.type
_entity_poly.pdbx_seq_one_letter_code
_entity_poly.pdbx_strand_id
1 'polypeptide(L)'
;MSVISLLLLTLPATAGPSRSDEREAAVVLFKRSLYILGAAAYCDKRIGRNPELIEAAAAWNKRNIATMEQIIAVLKATGDLSKDEKDQLDKNGLVEVRTAMKSKTDCDRHRADLEGQKLELATNPNTRDPTRAVQGASLVQAKLVWVILSMDIGQKSPVQMTFRNPDRPQESMDECRKSLKALEPELIKAAREKEPMLKSAKFVRAECILSTDDPLRPK
;
A
#
# COMPACT_ATOMS: atom_id res chain seq x y z
N MET A 1 -51.79 -26.54 -10.38
CA MET A 1 -50.86 -26.03 -9.35
C MET A 1 -49.46 -26.14 -9.92
N SER A 2 -48.90 -25.03 -10.41
CA SER A 2 -47.55 -25.01 -11.02
C SER A 2 -46.51 -24.67 -9.96
N VAL A 3 -45.54 -25.56 -9.78
CA VAL A 3 -44.38 -25.34 -8.91
C VAL A 3 -43.34 -24.57 -9.73
N ILE A 4 -43.14 -23.30 -9.40
CA ILE A 4 -42.06 -22.48 -9.96
C ILE A 4 -40.78 -22.84 -9.20
N SER A 5 -39.92 -23.66 -9.82
CA SER A 5 -38.55 -23.88 -9.34
C SER A 5 -37.74 -22.60 -9.52
N LEU A 6 -37.46 -21.91 -8.40
CA LEU A 6 -36.45 -20.86 -8.35
C LEU A 6 -35.05 -21.49 -8.48
N LEU A 7 -34.43 -21.37 -9.65
CA LEU A 7 -32.98 -21.58 -9.77
C LEU A 7 -32.25 -20.40 -9.12
N LEU A 8 -31.70 -20.62 -7.93
CA LEU A 8 -30.68 -19.72 -7.37
C LEU A 8 -29.38 -19.92 -8.19
N LEU A 9 -29.11 -18.97 -9.08
CA LEU A 9 -27.78 -18.78 -9.68
C LEU A 9 -26.84 -18.27 -8.58
N THR A 10 -26.07 -19.16 -7.96
CA THR A 10 -24.91 -18.77 -7.16
C THR A 10 -23.80 -18.34 -8.10
N LEU A 11 -23.63 -17.03 -8.28
CA LEU A 11 -22.42 -16.49 -8.89
C LEU A 11 -21.23 -16.92 -8.03
N PRO A 12 -20.17 -17.52 -8.59
CA PRO A 12 -18.96 -17.79 -7.84
C PRO A 12 -18.38 -16.44 -7.40
N ALA A 13 -18.27 -16.23 -6.10
CA ALA A 13 -17.47 -15.15 -5.55
C ALA A 13 -16.03 -15.41 -5.98
N THR A 14 -15.55 -14.71 -7.01
CA THR A 14 -14.12 -14.64 -7.31
C THR A 14 -13.47 -13.98 -6.10
N ALA A 15 -12.78 -14.76 -5.28
CA ALA A 15 -11.94 -14.23 -4.22
C ALA A 15 -10.96 -13.25 -4.87
N GLY A 16 -11.00 -11.99 -4.41
CA GLY A 16 -10.03 -10.98 -4.84
C GLY A 16 -8.59 -11.43 -4.51
N PRO A 17 -7.58 -10.81 -5.13
CA PRO A 17 -6.18 -11.10 -4.82
C PRO A 17 -5.92 -10.94 -3.31
N SER A 18 -5.04 -11.77 -2.76
CA SER A 18 -4.66 -11.65 -1.36
C SER A 18 -3.75 -10.43 -1.16
N ARG A 19 -3.66 -9.92 0.07
CA ARG A 19 -2.74 -8.81 0.42
C ARG A 19 -1.28 -9.12 0.08
N SER A 20 -0.90 -10.41 0.07
CA SER A 20 0.43 -10.86 -0.35
C SER A 20 0.63 -10.69 -1.87
N ASP A 21 -0.39 -11.04 -2.67
CA ASP A 21 -0.34 -10.93 -4.13
C ASP A 21 -0.32 -9.47 -4.59
N GLU A 22 -1.08 -8.60 -3.91
CA GLU A 22 -1.08 -7.15 -4.14
C GLU A 22 0.29 -6.53 -3.84
N ARG A 23 0.91 -6.93 -2.72
CA ARG A 23 2.26 -6.50 -2.37
C ARG A 23 3.27 -6.94 -3.42
N GLU A 24 3.26 -8.22 -3.80
CA GLU A 24 4.18 -8.77 -4.80
C GLU A 24 4.04 -8.04 -6.13
N ALA A 25 2.80 -7.81 -6.60
CA ALA A 25 2.52 -7.03 -7.79
C ALA A 25 3.09 -5.60 -7.70
N ALA A 26 2.91 -4.93 -6.56
CA ALA A 26 3.46 -3.59 -6.34
C ALA A 26 5.00 -3.59 -6.35
N VAL A 27 5.65 -4.59 -5.75
CA VAL A 27 7.11 -4.75 -5.79
C VAL A 27 7.61 -4.94 -7.23
N VAL A 28 6.94 -5.78 -8.02
CA VAL A 28 7.27 -6.02 -9.43
C VAL A 28 7.19 -4.72 -10.24
N LEU A 29 6.11 -3.96 -10.08
CA LEU A 29 5.93 -2.69 -10.78
C LEU A 29 6.91 -1.61 -10.34
N PHE A 30 7.20 -1.54 -9.04
CA PHE A 30 8.18 -0.62 -8.49
C PHE A 30 9.57 -0.92 -9.06
N LYS A 31 9.99 -2.19 -9.05
CA LYS A 31 11.23 -2.65 -9.68
C LYS A 31 11.28 -2.26 -11.15
N ARG A 32 10.20 -2.49 -11.90
CA ARG A 32 10.17 -2.17 -13.34
C ARG A 32 10.29 -0.68 -13.61
N SER A 33 9.66 0.14 -12.78
CA SER A 33 9.74 1.61 -12.87
C SER A 33 11.17 2.09 -12.62
N LEU A 34 11.85 1.54 -11.60
CA LEU A 34 13.27 1.82 -11.34
C LEU A 34 14.16 1.42 -12.51
N TYR A 35 13.94 0.25 -13.12
CA TYR A 35 14.70 -0.17 -14.30
C TYR A 35 14.54 0.83 -15.45
N ILE A 36 13.32 1.27 -15.76
CA ILE A 36 13.04 2.15 -16.90
C ILE A 36 13.80 3.48 -16.77
N LEU A 37 13.69 4.13 -15.61
CA LEU A 37 14.35 5.40 -15.34
C LEU A 37 15.86 5.23 -15.16
N GLY A 38 16.27 4.16 -14.47
CA GLY A 38 17.66 3.81 -14.23
C GLY A 38 18.43 3.51 -15.51
N ALA A 39 17.80 2.84 -16.48
CA ALA A 39 18.40 2.57 -17.79
C ALA A 39 18.68 3.86 -18.57
N ALA A 40 17.76 4.82 -18.56
CA ALA A 40 17.97 6.11 -19.20
C ALA A 40 19.14 6.88 -18.57
N ALA A 41 19.16 6.97 -17.25
CA ALA A 41 20.25 7.60 -16.51
C ALA A 41 21.60 6.87 -16.69
N TYR A 42 21.60 5.54 -16.76
CA TYR A 42 22.80 4.75 -16.99
C TYR A 42 23.35 4.98 -18.39
N CYS A 43 22.51 4.93 -19.42
CA CYS A 43 22.89 5.20 -20.80
C CYS A 43 23.58 6.56 -20.92
N ASP A 44 22.93 7.63 -20.41
CA ASP A 44 23.47 8.99 -20.46
C ASP A 44 24.83 9.12 -19.76
N LYS A 45 25.01 8.47 -18.59
CA LYS A 45 26.22 8.60 -17.77
C LYS A 45 27.36 7.65 -18.14
N ARG A 46 27.06 6.46 -18.66
CA ARG A 46 28.04 5.35 -18.78
C ARG A 46 28.29 4.89 -20.20
N ILE A 47 27.32 5.02 -21.10
CA ILE A 47 27.47 4.60 -22.50
C ILE A 47 27.80 5.83 -23.37
N GLY A 48 27.08 6.92 -23.15
CA GLY A 48 27.28 8.17 -23.85
C GLY A 48 26.08 9.07 -23.65
N ARG A 49 26.34 10.39 -23.57
CA ARG A 49 25.32 11.39 -23.31
C ARG A 49 24.15 11.24 -24.31
N ASN A 50 22.93 11.14 -23.80
CA ASN A 50 21.73 10.91 -24.58
C ASN A 50 20.54 11.69 -23.98
N PRO A 51 20.46 13.01 -24.21
CA PRO A 51 19.43 13.85 -23.61
C PRO A 51 18.02 13.49 -24.08
N GLU A 52 17.87 13.05 -25.34
CA GLU A 52 16.58 12.60 -25.90
C GLU A 52 16.03 11.39 -25.12
N LEU A 53 16.89 10.46 -24.70
CA LEU A 53 16.48 9.34 -23.87
C LEU A 53 16.05 9.78 -22.46
N ILE A 54 16.72 10.78 -21.87
CA ILE A 54 16.32 11.36 -20.57
C ILE A 54 14.95 12.03 -20.68
N GLU A 55 14.71 12.79 -21.76
CA GLU A 55 13.42 13.42 -22.02
C GLU A 55 12.30 12.38 -22.24
N ALA A 56 12.56 11.32 -23.01
CA ALA A 56 11.63 10.22 -23.20
C ALA A 56 11.27 9.52 -21.88
N ALA A 57 12.27 9.29 -21.01
CA ALA A 57 12.04 8.72 -19.68
C ALA A 57 11.23 9.66 -18.77
N ALA A 58 11.48 10.97 -18.82
CA ALA A 58 10.70 11.96 -18.07
C ALA A 58 9.24 12.01 -18.57
N ALA A 59 9.02 11.95 -19.88
CA ALA A 59 7.68 11.89 -20.47
C ALA A 59 6.93 10.61 -20.08
N TRP A 60 7.62 9.46 -20.08
CA TRP A 60 7.08 8.20 -19.57
C TRP A 60 6.68 8.30 -18.09
N ASN A 61 7.56 8.89 -17.26
CA ASN A 61 7.31 9.08 -15.83
C ASN A 61 6.04 9.91 -15.58
N LYS A 62 5.85 10.97 -16.36
CA LYS A 62 4.66 11.83 -16.30
C LYS A 62 3.38 11.07 -16.64
N ARG A 63 3.41 10.17 -17.63
CA ARG A 63 2.24 9.34 -18.01
C ARG A 63 1.91 8.28 -16.95
N ASN A 64 2.92 7.77 -16.24
CA ASN A 64 2.74 6.68 -15.26
C ASN A 64 2.60 7.17 -13.81
N ILE A 65 2.55 8.48 -13.55
CA ILE A 65 2.59 9.04 -12.20
C ILE A 65 1.47 8.53 -11.30
N ALA A 66 0.24 8.48 -11.80
CA ALA A 66 -0.91 7.98 -11.04
C ALA A 66 -0.74 6.49 -10.68
N THR A 67 -0.21 5.68 -11.59
CA THR A 67 0.07 4.27 -11.32
C THR A 67 1.21 4.11 -10.31
N MET A 68 2.26 4.93 -10.38
CA MET A 68 3.32 4.94 -9.37
C MET A 68 2.82 5.34 -7.99
N GLU A 69 1.92 6.31 -7.89
CA GLU A 69 1.28 6.68 -6.63
C GLU A 69 0.47 5.53 -6.04
N GLN A 70 -0.27 4.78 -6.87
CA GLN A 70 -0.99 3.58 -6.44
C GLN A 70 -0.03 2.47 -5.97
N ILE A 71 1.06 2.23 -6.69
CA ILE A 71 2.10 1.27 -6.29
C ILE A 71 2.65 1.63 -4.90
N ILE A 72 2.99 2.90 -4.68
CA ILE A 72 3.49 3.38 -3.39
C ILE A 72 2.43 3.21 -2.30
N ALA A 73 1.16 3.49 -2.60
CA ALA A 73 0.07 3.32 -1.65
C ALA A 73 -0.09 1.85 -1.23
N VAL A 74 -0.05 0.91 -2.19
CA VAL A 74 -0.11 -0.53 -1.91
C VAL A 74 1.09 -0.98 -1.10
N LEU A 75 2.31 -0.56 -1.45
CA LEU A 75 3.52 -0.90 -0.68
C LEU A 75 3.37 -0.41 0.77
N LYS A 76 3.01 0.86 1.00
CA LYS A 76 2.80 1.40 2.34
C LYS A 76 1.73 0.65 3.11
N ALA A 77 0.61 0.34 2.45
CA ALA A 77 -0.48 -0.44 3.05
C ALA A 77 -0.11 -1.89 3.32
N THR A 78 0.99 -2.42 2.77
CA THR A 78 1.42 -3.81 2.92
C THR A 78 2.73 -3.96 3.70
N GLY A 79 3.10 -2.92 4.48
CA GLY A 79 4.27 -2.93 5.37
C GLY A 79 5.49 -2.19 4.83
N ASP A 80 5.34 -1.46 3.71
CA ASP A 80 6.39 -0.79 2.95
C ASP A 80 7.52 -1.76 2.53
N LEU A 81 8.53 -1.22 1.86
CA LEU A 81 9.80 -1.89 1.60
C LEU A 81 10.74 -1.67 2.78
N SER A 82 11.24 -2.75 3.35
CA SER A 82 12.35 -2.71 4.31
C SER A 82 13.61 -2.14 3.66
N LYS A 83 14.60 -1.78 4.49
CA LYS A 83 15.90 -1.32 3.99
C LYS A 83 16.57 -2.39 3.11
N ASP A 84 16.60 -3.62 3.57
CA ASP A 84 17.24 -4.72 2.84
C ASP A 84 16.56 -4.99 1.50
N GLU A 85 15.23 -4.87 1.43
CA GLU A 85 14.50 -4.98 0.16
C GLU A 85 14.84 -3.83 -0.79
N LYS A 86 14.95 -2.59 -0.31
CA LYS A 86 15.38 -1.44 -1.13
C LYS A 86 16.79 -1.65 -1.66
N ASP A 87 17.72 -2.04 -0.79
CA ASP A 87 19.11 -2.29 -1.16
C ASP A 87 19.21 -3.42 -2.21
N GLN A 88 18.41 -4.48 -2.05
CA GLN A 88 18.36 -5.60 -2.98
C GLN A 88 17.72 -5.20 -4.33
N LEU A 89 16.68 -4.37 -4.32
CA LEU A 89 16.06 -3.84 -5.54
C LEU A 89 17.04 -2.96 -6.31
N ASP A 90 17.77 -2.07 -5.63
CA ASP A 90 18.76 -1.20 -6.26
C ASP A 90 19.91 -2.01 -6.85
N LYS A 91 20.45 -2.98 -6.10
CA LYS A 91 21.52 -3.86 -6.57
C LYS A 91 21.10 -4.65 -7.81
N ASN A 92 19.93 -5.30 -7.76
CA ASN A 92 19.42 -6.09 -8.86
C ASN A 92 19.06 -5.22 -10.08
N GLY A 93 18.46 -4.06 -9.84
CA GLY A 93 18.14 -3.10 -10.90
C GLY A 93 19.40 -2.64 -11.64
N LEU A 94 20.47 -2.32 -10.92
CA LEU A 94 21.74 -1.94 -11.54
C LEU A 94 22.37 -3.08 -12.35
N VAL A 95 22.34 -4.32 -11.84
CA VAL A 95 22.83 -5.50 -12.56
C VAL A 95 22.02 -5.72 -13.85
N GLU A 96 20.70 -5.62 -13.77
CA GLU A 96 19.80 -5.77 -14.91
C GLU A 96 20.07 -4.70 -15.98
N VAL A 97 20.18 -3.43 -15.58
CA VAL A 97 20.51 -2.32 -16.48
C VAL A 97 21.88 -2.53 -17.13
N ARG A 98 22.93 -2.88 -16.38
CA ARG A 98 24.26 -3.16 -16.95
C ARG A 98 24.25 -4.31 -17.95
N THR A 99 23.41 -5.30 -17.70
CA THR A 99 23.28 -6.48 -18.57
C THR A 99 22.55 -6.13 -19.87
N ALA A 100 21.54 -5.27 -19.80
CA ALA A 100 20.72 -4.89 -20.94
C ALA A 100 21.30 -3.74 -21.77
N MET A 101 21.96 -2.76 -21.15
CA MET A 101 22.44 -1.52 -21.78
C MET A 101 23.96 -1.59 -22.01
N LYS A 102 24.37 -2.30 -23.06
CA LYS A 102 25.81 -2.52 -23.37
C LYS A 102 26.34 -1.56 -24.44
N SER A 103 25.46 -0.96 -25.22
CA SER A 103 25.83 -0.18 -26.40
C SER A 103 24.88 0.99 -26.62
N LYS A 104 25.30 1.93 -27.47
CA LYS A 104 24.43 3.04 -27.91
C LYS A 104 23.15 2.52 -28.58
N THR A 105 23.26 1.46 -29.39
CA THR A 105 22.10 0.83 -30.05
C THR A 105 21.07 0.31 -29.05
N ASP A 106 21.50 -0.22 -27.89
CA ASP A 106 20.57 -0.67 -26.85
C ASP A 106 19.86 0.51 -26.18
N CYS A 107 20.60 1.61 -25.93
CA CYS A 107 20.03 2.85 -25.41
C CYS A 107 19.02 3.48 -26.37
N ASP A 108 19.34 3.51 -27.68
CA ASP A 108 18.46 4.04 -28.71
C ASP A 108 17.20 3.18 -28.87
N ARG A 109 17.31 1.85 -28.74
CA ARG A 109 16.16 0.94 -28.68
C ARG A 109 15.29 1.22 -27.46
N HIS A 110 15.90 1.39 -26.28
CA HIS A 110 15.16 1.72 -25.05
C HIS A 110 14.41 3.05 -25.18
N ARG A 111 15.02 4.05 -25.83
CA ARG A 111 14.33 5.31 -26.18
C ARG A 111 13.13 5.06 -27.10
N ALA A 112 13.33 4.35 -28.21
CA ALA A 112 12.27 4.05 -29.15
C ALA A 112 11.10 3.29 -28.49
N ASP A 113 11.38 2.40 -27.54
CA ASP A 113 10.36 1.68 -26.79
C ASP A 113 9.60 2.60 -25.79
N LEU A 114 10.25 3.63 -25.24
CA LEU A 114 9.60 4.67 -24.41
C LEU A 114 8.71 5.59 -25.23
N GLU A 115 9.20 6.06 -26.38
CA GLU A 115 8.46 6.92 -27.30
C GLU A 115 7.28 6.19 -27.93
N GLY A 116 7.49 4.93 -28.32
CA GLY A 116 6.47 4.03 -28.82
C GLY A 116 5.54 3.46 -27.75
N GLN A 117 5.65 3.90 -26.49
CA GLN A 117 4.78 3.49 -25.38
C GLN A 117 4.73 1.97 -25.14
N LYS A 118 5.79 1.24 -25.51
CA LYS A 118 5.88 -0.21 -25.29
C LYS A 118 6.22 -0.57 -23.85
N LEU A 119 6.69 0.40 -23.08
CA LEU A 119 7.09 0.25 -21.68
C LEU A 119 6.07 0.82 -20.68
N GLU A 120 4.87 1.21 -21.14
CA GLU A 120 3.80 1.69 -20.26
C GLU A 120 3.33 0.57 -19.31
N LEU A 121 3.21 0.87 -18.02
CA LEU A 121 2.95 -0.16 -17.01
C LEU A 121 1.62 -0.88 -17.26
N ALA A 122 0.59 -0.13 -17.63
CA ALA A 122 -0.76 -0.64 -17.82
C ALA A 122 -0.95 -1.52 -19.07
N THR A 123 -0.11 -1.36 -20.09
CA THR A 123 -0.29 -2.05 -21.39
C THR A 123 0.84 -3.02 -21.71
N ASN A 124 2.01 -2.88 -21.09
CA ASN A 124 3.12 -3.80 -21.30
C ASN A 124 2.75 -5.20 -20.75
N PRO A 125 2.88 -6.28 -21.54
CA PRO A 125 2.49 -7.63 -21.13
C PRO A 125 3.13 -8.11 -19.82
N ASN A 126 4.35 -7.66 -19.51
CA ASN A 126 5.08 -8.05 -18.30
C ASN A 126 4.60 -7.32 -17.04
N THR A 127 3.87 -6.22 -17.19
CA THR A 127 3.38 -5.40 -16.07
C THR A 127 1.88 -5.22 -16.07
N ARG A 128 1.17 -5.66 -17.11
CA ARG A 128 -0.30 -5.50 -17.23
C ARG A 128 -1.03 -6.17 -16.09
N ASP A 129 -0.72 -7.43 -15.81
CA ASP A 129 -1.42 -8.20 -14.77
C ASP A 129 -1.07 -7.69 -13.36
N PRO A 130 0.21 -7.40 -13.04
CA PRO A 130 0.55 -6.66 -11.82
C PRO A 130 -0.14 -5.30 -11.71
N THR A 131 -0.27 -4.55 -12.80
CA THR A 131 -0.95 -3.24 -12.81
C THR A 131 -2.43 -3.40 -12.50
N ARG A 132 -3.09 -4.40 -13.09
CA ARG A 132 -4.47 -4.75 -12.76
C ARG A 132 -4.62 -5.19 -11.32
N ALA A 133 -3.67 -5.95 -10.78
CA ALA A 133 -3.66 -6.33 -9.38
C ALA A 133 -3.51 -5.11 -8.45
N VAL A 134 -2.70 -4.11 -8.79
CA VAL A 134 -2.57 -2.87 -8.00
C VAL A 134 -3.74 -1.90 -8.19
N GLN A 135 -4.36 -1.86 -9.37
CA GLN A 135 -5.54 -1.02 -9.63
C GLN A 135 -6.83 -1.63 -9.07
N GLY A 136 -6.93 -2.95 -9.14
CA GLY A 136 -8.01 -3.76 -8.60
C GLY A 136 -7.77 -4.16 -7.15
N ALA A 137 -6.56 -3.93 -6.62
CA ALA A 137 -6.34 -3.87 -5.18
C ALA A 137 -7.33 -2.84 -4.72
N SER A 138 -8.37 -3.32 -4.07
CA SER A 138 -9.26 -2.43 -3.37
C SER A 138 -8.29 -1.72 -2.43
N LEU A 139 -8.12 -0.42 -2.60
CA LEU A 139 -7.65 0.45 -1.54
C LEU A 139 -8.75 0.40 -0.47
N VAL A 140 -9.05 -0.81 0.05
CA VAL A 140 -9.72 -1.09 1.30
C VAL A 140 -8.89 -0.26 2.23
N GLN A 141 -9.42 0.92 2.55
CA GLN A 141 -8.79 1.94 3.37
C GLN A 141 -7.91 1.22 4.37
N ALA A 142 -6.59 1.33 4.22
CA ALA A 142 -5.66 0.44 4.90
C ALA A 142 -6.11 0.27 6.34
N LYS A 143 -6.57 -0.94 6.71
CA LYS A 143 -7.22 -1.13 8.01
C LYS A 143 -6.25 -0.67 9.07
N LEU A 144 -6.62 0.39 9.76
CA LEU A 144 -5.83 0.98 10.82
C LEU A 144 -6.09 0.19 12.08
N VAL A 145 -5.06 0.09 12.93
CA VAL A 145 -5.29 -0.39 14.28
C VAL A 145 -5.84 0.75 15.12
N TRP A 146 -7.05 0.53 15.64
CA TRP A 146 -7.72 1.42 16.58
C TRP A 146 -7.69 0.78 17.96
N VAL A 147 -7.53 1.60 18.99
CA VAL A 147 -7.73 1.17 20.37
C VAL A 147 -9.11 1.62 20.83
N ILE A 148 -9.96 0.68 21.22
CA ILE A 148 -11.22 0.98 21.91
C ILE A 148 -10.98 0.91 23.41
N LEU A 149 -11.25 2.02 24.10
CA LEU A 149 -11.30 2.08 25.55
C LEU A 149 -12.75 2.01 26.00
N SER A 150 -13.11 1.04 26.86
CA SER A 150 -14.45 0.91 27.45
C SER A 150 -14.42 1.31 28.92
N MET A 151 -15.32 2.21 29.32
CA MET A 151 -15.46 2.70 30.68
C MET A 151 -16.91 2.63 31.16
N ASP A 152 -17.12 2.20 32.40
CA ASP A 152 -18.42 2.10 33.04
C ASP A 152 -18.72 3.37 33.85
N ILE A 153 -19.87 3.98 33.55
CA ILE A 153 -20.39 5.18 34.21
C ILE A 153 -21.64 4.88 35.07
N GLY A 154 -21.93 3.61 35.38
CA GLY A 154 -23.11 3.19 36.12
C GLY A 154 -24.38 3.09 35.27
N GLN A 155 -24.23 2.98 33.95
CA GLN A 155 -25.33 2.80 33.00
C GLN A 155 -25.42 1.35 32.52
N LYS A 156 -26.48 1.01 31.76
CA LYS A 156 -26.68 -0.34 31.20
C LYS A 156 -25.58 -0.77 30.23
N SER A 157 -24.81 0.16 29.67
CA SER A 157 -23.74 -0.14 28.71
C SER A 157 -22.54 0.76 28.95
N PRO A 158 -21.30 0.24 28.77
CA PRO A 158 -20.10 1.04 28.93
C PRO A 158 -20.02 2.11 27.84
N VAL A 159 -19.49 3.27 28.20
CA VAL A 159 -19.10 4.30 27.23
C VAL A 159 -17.79 3.85 26.58
N GLN A 160 -17.74 3.95 25.26
CA GLN A 160 -16.57 3.59 24.48
C GLN A 160 -15.94 4.83 23.85
N MET A 161 -14.62 4.84 23.78
CA MET A 161 -13.85 5.88 23.11
C MET A 161 -12.76 5.26 22.25
N THR A 162 -12.54 5.82 21.06
CA THR A 162 -11.54 5.34 20.11
C THR A 162 -10.31 6.23 20.11
N PHE A 163 -9.16 5.56 20.06
CA PHE A 163 -7.86 6.19 19.91
C PHE A 163 -7.17 5.63 18.68
N ARG A 164 -6.42 6.51 18.02
CA ARG A 164 -5.45 6.14 16.99
C ARG A 164 -4.08 6.56 17.49
N ASN A 165 -3.07 5.73 17.25
CA ASN A 165 -1.69 6.11 17.51
C ASN A 165 -1.17 6.96 16.32
N PRO A 166 -1.03 8.29 16.45
CA PRO A 166 -0.58 9.13 15.35
C PRO A 166 0.91 8.90 15.04
N ASP A 167 1.70 8.50 16.04
CA ASP A 167 3.14 8.27 15.90
C ASP A 167 3.44 6.90 15.25
N ARG A 168 2.46 5.99 15.26
CA ARG A 168 2.53 4.66 14.63
C ARG A 168 1.31 4.40 13.76
N PRO A 169 1.14 5.14 12.65
CA PRO A 169 -0.05 5.04 11.80
C PRO A 169 -0.18 3.70 11.07
N GLN A 170 0.86 2.85 11.11
CA GLN A 170 0.94 1.53 10.50
C GLN A 170 1.21 0.43 11.54
N GLU A 171 0.93 0.68 12.83
CA GLU A 171 1.11 -0.33 13.88
C GLU A 171 0.34 -1.61 13.52
N SER A 172 1.00 -2.76 13.60
CA SER A 172 0.35 -4.05 13.40
C SER A 172 -0.52 -4.42 14.61
N MET A 173 -1.48 -5.33 14.43
CA MET A 173 -2.33 -5.79 15.55
C MET A 173 -1.53 -6.41 16.70
N ASP A 174 -0.45 -7.11 16.39
CA ASP A 174 0.39 -7.75 17.40
C ASP A 174 1.25 -6.73 18.16
N GLU A 175 1.77 -5.72 17.48
CA GLU A 175 2.48 -4.61 18.12
C GLU A 175 1.54 -3.82 19.02
N CYS A 176 0.32 -3.51 18.56
CA CYS A 176 -0.69 -2.86 19.40
C CYS A 176 -1.02 -3.70 20.63
N ARG A 177 -1.28 -5.01 20.48
CA ARG A 177 -1.59 -5.88 21.64
C ARG A 177 -0.43 -5.95 22.64
N LYS A 178 0.82 -5.93 22.16
CA LYS A 178 2.01 -5.91 23.01
C LYS A 178 2.16 -4.57 23.74
N SER A 179 1.89 -3.45 23.07
CA SER A 179 2.03 -2.10 23.64
C SER A 179 0.83 -1.68 24.48
N LEU A 180 -0.35 -2.24 24.25
CA LEU A 180 -1.62 -1.79 24.83
C LEU A 180 -1.58 -1.72 26.35
N LYS A 181 -1.10 -2.77 27.01
CA LYS A 181 -1.00 -2.82 28.48
C LYS A 181 -0.13 -1.69 29.06
N ALA A 182 0.92 -1.30 28.34
CA ALA A 182 1.79 -0.20 28.76
C ALA A 182 1.14 1.17 28.51
N LEU A 183 0.33 1.29 27.46
CA LEU A 183 -0.36 2.53 27.08
C LEU A 183 -1.67 2.77 27.85
N GLU A 184 -2.27 1.72 28.41
CA GLU A 184 -3.56 1.78 29.14
C GLU A 184 -3.67 2.95 30.14
N PRO A 185 -2.69 3.20 31.04
CA PRO A 185 -2.78 4.30 32.00
C PRO A 185 -2.86 5.68 31.33
N GLU A 186 -2.09 5.89 30.26
CA GLU A 186 -2.08 7.14 29.50
C GLU A 186 -3.37 7.33 28.71
N LEU A 187 -3.91 6.26 28.11
CA LEU A 187 -5.19 6.28 27.40
C LEU A 187 -6.36 6.60 28.34
N ILE A 188 -6.38 6.01 29.54
CA ILE A 188 -7.39 6.31 30.56
C ILE A 188 -7.30 7.77 31.00
N LYS A 189 -6.08 8.28 31.22
CA LYS A 189 -5.86 9.69 31.57
C LYS A 189 -6.38 10.61 30.47
N ALA A 190 -5.97 10.37 29.22
CA ALA A 190 -6.41 11.15 28.06
C ALA A 190 -7.94 11.11 27.88
N ALA A 191 -8.59 9.96 28.09
CA ALA A 191 -10.05 9.84 28.04
C ALA A 191 -10.75 10.74 29.05
N ARG A 192 -10.26 10.76 30.30
CA ARG A 192 -10.82 11.57 31.39
C ARG A 192 -10.59 13.07 31.24
N GLU A 193 -9.47 13.45 30.63
CA GLU A 193 -9.17 14.84 30.30
C GLU A 193 -10.07 15.36 29.17
N LYS A 194 -10.32 14.52 28.16
CA LYS A 194 -11.14 14.88 27.00
C LYS A 194 -12.64 14.89 27.30
N GLU A 195 -13.12 13.91 28.07
CA GLU A 195 -14.54 13.75 28.37
C GLU A 195 -14.77 13.84 29.89
N PRO A 196 -15.18 15.00 30.43
CA PRO A 196 -15.29 15.21 31.87
C PRO A 196 -16.21 14.22 32.61
N MET A 197 -17.23 13.69 31.92
CA MET A 197 -18.12 12.65 32.47
C MET A 197 -17.39 11.34 32.81
N LEU A 198 -16.21 11.11 32.25
CA LEU A 198 -15.41 9.91 32.50
C LEU A 198 -14.53 10.01 33.75
N LYS A 199 -14.44 11.18 34.41
CA LYS A 199 -13.57 11.39 35.58
C LYS A 199 -13.81 10.39 36.70
N SER A 200 -15.07 10.04 36.96
CA SER A 200 -15.48 9.03 37.95
C SER A 200 -15.75 7.65 37.35
N ALA A 201 -15.59 7.48 36.04
CA ALA A 201 -15.88 6.22 35.37
C ALA A 201 -14.85 5.14 35.73
N LYS A 202 -15.34 3.91 35.89
CA LYS A 202 -14.53 2.73 36.13
C LYS A 202 -14.02 2.19 34.80
N PHE A 203 -12.72 1.98 34.68
CA PHE A 203 -12.16 1.31 33.51
C PHE A 203 -12.67 -0.15 33.43
N VAL A 204 -13.09 -0.58 32.24
CA VAL A 204 -13.57 -1.95 31.99
C VAL A 204 -12.54 -2.74 31.20
N ARG A 205 -12.16 -2.26 30.01
CA ARG A 205 -11.18 -2.91 29.13
C ARG A 205 -10.63 -1.96 28.08
N ALA A 206 -9.48 -2.31 27.54
CA ALA A 206 -8.95 -1.75 26.30
C ALA A 206 -8.74 -2.89 25.29
N GLU A 207 -9.00 -2.65 24.01
CA GLU A 207 -8.76 -3.64 22.95
C GLU A 207 -8.30 -2.99 21.66
N CYS A 208 -7.42 -3.67 20.93
CA CYS A 208 -7.01 -3.30 19.58
C CYS A 208 -7.97 -3.93 18.57
N ILE A 209 -8.44 -3.16 17.59
CA ILE A 209 -9.24 -3.65 16.47
C ILE A 209 -8.72 -3.12 15.13
N LEU A 210 -8.92 -3.89 14.07
CA LEU A 210 -8.65 -3.45 12.70
C LEU A 210 -9.92 -2.84 12.11
N SER A 211 -9.86 -1.56 11.76
CA SER A 211 -10.97 -0.88 11.10
C SER A 211 -10.47 0.05 10.00
N THR A 212 -11.25 0.15 8.93
CA THR A 212 -11.03 1.05 7.80
C THR A 212 -11.27 2.52 8.20
N ASP A 213 -12.18 2.74 9.15
CA ASP A 213 -12.64 4.02 9.69
C ASP A 213 -12.80 3.97 11.23
N ASP A 214 -13.22 5.09 11.86
CA ASP A 214 -13.45 5.13 13.31
C ASP A 214 -14.57 4.14 13.66
N PRO A 215 -14.26 3.07 14.41
CA PRO A 215 -15.20 1.96 14.61
C PRO A 215 -16.42 2.34 15.46
N LEU A 216 -16.38 3.48 16.16
CA LEU A 216 -17.53 4.02 16.89
C LEU A 216 -18.27 5.11 16.11
N ARG A 217 -17.67 5.62 15.02
CA ARG A 217 -18.21 6.67 14.16
C ARG A 217 -17.91 6.33 12.69
N PRO A 218 -18.52 5.25 12.16
CA PRO A 218 -18.32 4.86 10.77
C PRO A 218 -18.84 5.95 9.83
N LYS A 219 -18.20 6.12 8.68
CA LYS A 219 -18.56 7.13 7.68
C LYS A 219 -19.66 6.67 6.73
#